data_AF-A0A2D6WSH4-F1
#
_entry.id   AF-A0A2D6WSH4-F1
#
_cell.length_a   1.000
_cell.length_b   1.000
_cell.length_c   1.000
_cell.angle_alpha   90.00
_cell.angle_beta   90.00
_cell.angle_gamma   90.00
#
_symmetry.space_group_name_H-M   'P 1'
#
loop_
_entity.id
_entity.type
_entity.pdbx_description
1 polymer ?
#
loop_
_entity_poly.entity_id
_entity_poly.type
_entity_poly.pdbx_seq_one_letter_code
_entity_poly.pdbx_strand_id
1 'polypeptide(L)' 'MGQRTLLVTLLLLSAFFLPFMVEDSLVERTGFLDERAQPAFSSSNYSVSPSEGWTTGGQTLTITGTGFLDMAFQ' A
#
# COMPACT_ATOMS: atom_id res chain seq x y z
N MET A 1 1.05 43.18 -32.36
CA MET A 1 1.58 41.79 -32.26
C MET A 1 2.08 41.41 -30.85
N GLY A 2 1.80 42.19 -29.78
CA GLY A 2 2.40 41.96 -28.45
C GLY A 2 1.50 41.27 -27.42
N GLN A 3 0.20 41.59 -27.41
CA GLN A 3 -0.70 41.17 -26.32
C GLN A 3 -1.05 39.67 -26.35
N ARG A 4 -1.28 39.11 -27.55
CA ARG A 4 -1.57 37.67 -27.70
C ARG A 4 -0.37 36.81 -27.31
N THR A 5 0.82 37.22 -27.72
CA THR A 5 2.07 36.52 -27.39
C THR A 5 2.31 36.55 -25.88
N LEU A 6 2.04 37.68 -25.21
CA LEU A 6 2.15 37.80 -23.76
C LEU A 6 1.19 36.86 -23.00
N LEU A 7 -0.05 36.74 -23.45
CA LEU A 7 -1.01 35.81 -22.84
C LEU A 7 -0.57 34.35 -23.00
N VAL A 8 -0.04 33.99 -24.17
CA VAL A 8 0.45 32.63 -24.44
C VAL A 8 1.70 32.32 -23.63
N THR A 9 2.65 33.26 -23.50
CA THR A 9 3.83 33.06 -22.66
C THR A 9 3.49 32.96 -21.18
N LEU A 10 2.53 33.75 -20.70
CA LEU A 10 2.06 33.68 -19.32
C LEU A 10 1.39 32.32 -19.04
N LEU A 11 0.55 31.87 -19.98
CA LEU A 11 -0.13 30.58 -19.90
C LEU A 11 0.87 29.41 -19.90
N LEU A 12 1.85 29.40 -20.81
CA LEU A 12 2.90 28.38 -20.86
C LEU A 12 3.78 28.36 -19.61
N LEU A 13 4.16 29.53 -19.10
CA LEU A 13 4.97 29.63 -17.88
C LEU A 13 4.20 29.12 -16.66
N SER A 14 2.91 29.44 -16.55
CA SER A 14 2.06 28.91 -15.50
C SER A 14 1.92 27.38 -15.59
N ALA A 15 1.69 26.83 -16.79
CA ALA A 15 1.56 25.39 -17.03
C ALA A 15 2.84 24.61 -16.66
N PHE A 16 4.00 25.24 -16.84
CA PHE A 16 5.30 24.66 -16.49
C PHE A 16 5.60 24.75 -14.97
N PHE A 17 5.16 25.82 -14.30
CA PHE A 17 5.34 25.98 -12.85
C PHE A 17 4.27 25.26 -12.00
N LEU A 18 3.11 24.95 -12.57
CA LEU A 18 2.02 24.21 -11.95
C LEU A 18 2.46 22.88 -11.32
N PRO A 19 3.18 21.96 -12.00
CA PRO A 19 3.62 20.70 -11.38
C PRO A 19 4.63 20.91 -10.23
N PHE A 20 5.50 21.92 -10.31
CA PHE A 20 6.50 22.21 -9.27
C PHE A 20 5.89 22.73 -7.97
N MET A 21 4.76 23.44 -8.05
CA MET A 21 4.02 23.92 -6.88
C MET A 21 3.02 22.91 -6.31
N VAL A 22 2.66 21.90 -7.09
CA VAL A 22 1.60 20.92 -6.76
C VAL A 22 2.18 19.61 -6.20
N GLU A 23 3.51 19.47 -6.15
CA GLU A 23 4.21 18.29 -5.60
C GLU A 23 3.90 18.06 -4.11
N ASP A 24 3.67 19.12 -3.31
CA ASP A 24 3.41 19.00 -1.87
C ASP A 24 1.93 18.71 -1.52
N SER A 25 0.99 18.93 -2.45
CA SER A 25 -0.45 18.94 -2.15
C SER A 25 -1.28 17.81 -2.76
N LEU A 26 -0.72 17.00 -3.66
CA LEU A 26 -1.41 15.82 -4.22
C LEU A 26 -1.07 14.49 -3.53
N VAL A 27 -0.03 14.46 -2.69
CA VAL A 27 0.27 13.28 -1.85
C VAL A 27 -0.85 13.02 -0.83
N GLU A 28 -1.69 14.01 -0.51
CA GLU A 28 -2.77 13.87 0.48
C GLU A 28 -4.16 13.59 -0.12
N ARG A 29 -4.40 13.72 -1.44
CA ARG A 29 -5.76 13.51 -2.01
C ARG A 29 -5.92 12.21 -2.81
N THR A 30 -4.84 11.59 -3.27
CA THR A 30 -4.90 10.30 -3.99
C THR A 30 -4.31 9.12 -3.22
N GLY A 31 -3.84 9.34 -1.97
CA GLY A 31 -3.36 8.26 -1.09
C GLY A 31 -4.44 7.60 -0.23
N PHE A 32 -5.69 8.06 -0.26
CA PHE A 32 -6.74 7.59 0.67
C PHE A 32 -7.87 6.79 0.03
N LEU A 33 -7.80 6.52 -1.27
CA LEU A 33 -8.70 5.60 -1.97
C LEU A 33 -7.92 4.38 -2.46
N ASP A 34 -7.26 3.64 -1.55
CA ASP A 34 -7.20 2.17 -1.52
C ASP A 34 -6.20 1.68 -0.45
N GLU A 35 -6.41 2.01 0.82
CA GLU A 35 -5.66 1.38 1.93
C GLU A 35 -6.58 0.85 3.04
N ARG A 36 -7.91 0.96 2.88
CA ARG A 36 -8.90 0.41 3.82
C ARG A 36 -9.68 -0.77 3.27
N ALA A 37 -9.31 -1.30 2.10
CA ALA A 37 -9.97 -2.45 1.49
C ALA A 37 -9.02 -3.58 1.08
N GLN A 38 -7.77 -3.60 1.55
CA GLN A 38 -7.14 -4.88 1.85
C GLN A 38 -7.57 -5.24 3.27
N PRO A 39 -8.38 -6.29 3.49
CA PRO A 39 -8.47 -6.81 4.84
C PRO A 39 -7.02 -7.07 5.27
N ALA A 40 -6.62 -6.45 6.38
CA ALA A 40 -5.31 -6.64 6.98
C ALA A 40 -5.20 -8.05 7.58
N PHE A 41 -5.52 -9.08 6.80
CA PHE A 41 -4.82 -10.34 6.86
C PHE A 41 -3.47 -10.10 6.20
N SER A 42 -2.68 -9.18 6.78
CA SER A 42 -1.27 -8.99 6.48
C SER A 42 -0.65 -10.35 6.64
N SER A 43 -0.41 -11.03 5.50
CA SER A 43 0.06 -12.41 5.40
C SER A 43 0.87 -12.81 6.63
N SER A 44 0.22 -13.47 7.60
CA SER A 44 0.88 -13.83 8.85
C SER A 44 2.05 -14.72 8.47
N ASN A 45 3.26 -14.21 8.63
CA ASN A 45 4.44 -14.98 8.30
C ASN A 45 4.58 -16.08 9.35
N TYR A 46 4.40 -17.34 8.93
CA TYR A 46 4.53 -18.49 9.81
C TYR A 46 5.41 -19.56 9.18
N SER A 47 6.04 -20.34 10.04
CA SER A 47 6.81 -21.53 9.67
C SER A 47 6.27 -22.75 10.41
N VAL A 48 6.35 -23.91 9.76
CA VAL A 48 5.90 -25.20 10.31
C VAL A 48 7.08 -26.16 10.31
N SER A 49 7.29 -26.84 11.42
CA SER A 49 8.32 -27.86 11.55
C SER A 49 7.86 -29.01 12.43
N PRO A 50 8.12 -30.27 12.05
CA PRO A 50 8.69 -30.72 10.77
C PRO A 50 7.72 -30.58 9.57
N SER A 51 8.27 -30.51 8.35
CA SER A 51 7.48 -30.40 7.10
C SER A 51 6.88 -31.73 6.64
N GLU A 52 7.26 -32.85 7.27
CA GLU A 52 6.86 -34.20 6.93
C GLU A 52 6.52 -34.99 8.20
N GLY A 53 5.66 -36.00 8.07
CA GLY A 53 5.27 -36.86 9.18
C GLY A 53 4.41 -38.05 8.74
N TRP A 54 4.07 -38.89 9.70
CA TRP A 54 3.29 -40.11 9.47
C TRP A 54 1.83 -39.83 9.12
N THR A 55 1.28 -40.56 8.15
CA THR A 55 -0.15 -40.49 7.79
C THR A 55 -1.07 -41.04 8.88
N THR A 56 -0.53 -41.89 9.77
CA THR A 56 -1.21 -42.37 10.98
C THR A 56 -1.39 -41.29 12.04
N GLY A 57 -0.71 -40.14 11.90
CA GLY A 57 -0.73 -39.06 12.90
C GLY A 57 0.10 -39.37 14.14
N GLY A 58 -0.06 -38.54 15.19
CA GLY A 58 0.62 -38.68 16.48
C GLY A 58 1.99 -37.98 16.57
N GLN A 59 2.47 -37.37 15.49
CA GLN A 59 3.68 -36.58 15.49
C GLN A 59 3.39 -35.13 15.88
N THR A 60 4.15 -34.59 16.84
CA THR A 60 4.04 -33.19 17.23
C THR A 60 4.57 -32.28 16.14
N LEU A 61 3.77 -31.27 15.76
CA LEU A 61 4.17 -30.20 14.84
C LEU A 61 4.25 -28.88 15.61
N THR A 62 5.29 -28.11 15.33
CA THR A 62 5.50 -26.76 15.87
C THR A 62 5.23 -25.74 14.77
N ILE A 63 4.30 -24.83 15.02
CA ILE A 63 3.99 -23.70 14.14
C ILE A 63 4.45 -22.42 14.83
N THR A 64 5.36 -21.68 14.19
CA THR A 64 5.86 -20.40 14.70
C THR A 64 5.34 -19.28 13.83
N GLY A 65 4.67 -18.30 14.41
CA GLY A 65 4.05 -17.18 13.70
C GLY A 65 3.37 -16.21 14.66
N THR A 66 2.66 -15.23 14.12
CA THR A 66 1.94 -14.18 14.89
C THR A 66 0.45 -14.17 14.54
N GLY A 67 -0.38 -13.51 15.37
CA GLY A 67 -1.81 -13.30 15.09
C GLY A 67 -2.73 -14.50 15.32
N PHE A 68 -2.24 -15.60 15.90
CA PHE A 68 -3.06 -16.79 16.17
C PHE A 68 -4.22 -16.56 17.15
N LEU A 69 -4.01 -15.66 18.12
CA LEU A 69 -5.03 -15.34 19.13
C LEU A 69 -6.08 -14.37 18.58
N ASP A 70 -5.69 -13.46 17.70
CA ASP A 70 -6.58 -12.42 17.17
C ASP A 70 -7.72 -13.05 16.36
N MET A 71 -7.46 -14.16 15.65
CA MET A 71 -8.48 -14.91 14.91
C MET A 71 -9.44 -15.72 15.80
N ALA A 72 -9.05 -16.05 17.03
CA ALA A 72 -9.80 -16.99 17.88
C ALA A 72 -10.99 -16.35 18.62
N PHE A 73 -11.03 -15.02 18.72
CA PHE A 73 -12.00 -14.29 19.54
C PHE A 73 -12.76 -13.21 18.75
N GLN A 74 -12.92 -13.39 17.43
CA GLN A 74 -13.61 -12.46 16.55
C GLN A 74 -15.11 -12.73 16.46
#